data_AF-A0A959YC54-F1
#
_entry.id   AF-A0A959YC54-F1
#
_cell.length_a   1.000
_cell.length_b   1.000
_cell.length_c   1.000
_cell.angle_alpha   90.00
_cell.angle_beta   90.00
_cell.angle_gamma   90.00
#
_symmetry.space_group_name_H-M   'P 1'
#
loop_
_entity.id
_entity.type
_entity.pdbx_description
1 polymer ?
#
loop_
_entity_poly.entity_id
_entity_poly.type
_entity_poly.pdbx_seq_one_letter_code
_entity_poly.pdbx_strand_id
1 'polypeptide(L)'
;MIRSNTFLLAVCAIASLANAQTLERQVIATAGSSFTVGSLTVSTTLGEPFTATLSNGNHILTQGFQQGEPVRVKLNIRALLQGPFNSGTGLMDDGLRTNGLVPLGEPYTALGFVQVGGGDETINASVLTTTGNDAIVDWIYVQLRDKNDNTLVLATRCALVQRDGDVVDVDGTSPVSFAASADNYYLTVFHRNHLGVMTLAPVALSSTAAAIDLTNGSVPAYGTEAQADIGGTRTLWCGDVTNDGLVKYAGANNDRDPVLAEVGGNVPTAVSNGYLNADVNMDGQVKYAGSNNDRDRILQVVGGSVPTAVRVEQMP
;
A
#
# COMPACT_ATOMS: atom_id res chain seq x y z
N MET A 1 -23.19 -53.65 41.73
CA MET A 1 -21.78 -53.30 41.94
C MET A 1 -21.23 -52.85 40.60
N ILE A 2 -20.30 -51.88 40.57
CA ILE A 2 -19.82 -51.06 39.43
C ILE A 2 -20.55 -49.71 39.33
N ARG A 3 -19.92 -48.71 39.96
CA ARG A 3 -20.10 -47.27 39.73
C ARG A 3 -19.25 -46.86 38.52
N SER A 4 -19.70 -45.92 37.70
CA SER A 4 -18.78 -45.10 36.90
C SER A 4 -19.36 -43.72 36.65
N ASN A 5 -18.60 -42.70 37.06
CA ASN A 5 -18.77 -41.29 36.78
C ASN A 5 -18.81 -41.02 35.26
N THR A 6 -19.69 -40.12 34.82
CA THR A 6 -19.44 -39.37 33.59
C THR A 6 -19.81 -37.91 33.78
N PHE A 7 -18.81 -37.08 33.52
CA PHE A 7 -18.71 -35.65 33.68
C PHE A 7 -19.77 -34.87 32.88
N LEU A 8 -20.29 -33.81 33.51
CA LEU A 8 -21.00 -32.71 32.90
C LEU A 8 -19.98 -31.85 32.11
N LEU A 9 -20.06 -31.81 30.79
CA LEU A 9 -19.30 -30.84 29.97
C LEU A 9 -20.31 -29.94 29.26
N ALA A 10 -20.63 -28.80 29.88
CA ALA A 10 -21.34 -27.71 29.25
C ALA A 10 -20.38 -27.00 28.30
N VAL A 11 -20.60 -27.12 27.00
CA VAL A 11 -19.89 -26.35 25.97
C VAL A 11 -20.49 -24.95 25.95
N CYS A 12 -19.86 -24.01 26.65
CA CYS A 12 -20.12 -22.57 26.47
C CYS A 12 -19.49 -22.12 25.15
N ALA A 13 -20.31 -21.94 24.12
CA ALA A 13 -19.92 -21.19 22.93
C ALA A 13 -19.79 -19.70 23.32
N ILE A 14 -18.55 -19.24 23.50
CA ILE A 14 -18.27 -17.80 23.59
C ILE A 14 -18.26 -17.29 22.16
N ALA A 15 -19.38 -16.70 21.72
CA ALA A 15 -19.39 -15.84 20.56
C ALA A 15 -18.55 -14.61 20.89
N SER A 16 -17.36 -14.51 20.31
CA SER A 16 -16.57 -13.28 20.34
C SER A 16 -17.30 -12.25 19.48
N LEU A 17 -18.09 -11.40 20.14
CA LEU A 17 -18.57 -10.15 19.55
C LEU A 17 -17.32 -9.31 19.26
N ALA A 18 -16.92 -9.27 18.00
CA ALA A 18 -15.97 -8.28 17.51
C ALA A 18 -16.63 -6.92 17.68
N ASN A 19 -16.26 -6.19 18.73
CA ASN A 19 -16.60 -4.78 18.85
C ASN A 19 -15.79 -4.06 17.78
N ALA A 20 -16.40 -3.77 16.63
CA ALA A 20 -15.90 -2.74 15.74
C ALA A 20 -15.97 -1.42 16.53
N GLN A 21 -14.82 -0.96 17.03
CA GLN A 21 -14.73 0.34 17.68
C GLN A 21 -14.52 1.39 16.59
N THR A 22 -15.55 2.16 16.29
CA THR A 22 -15.37 3.41 15.56
C THR A 22 -14.72 4.41 16.53
N LEU A 23 -13.49 4.82 16.24
CA LEU A 23 -12.83 5.91 16.96
C LEU A 23 -13.45 7.24 16.49
N GLU A 24 -14.64 7.57 16.99
CA GLU A 24 -15.18 8.92 16.83
C GLU A 24 -14.56 9.83 17.90
N ARG A 25 -14.06 10.99 17.48
CA ARG A 25 -13.33 11.89 18.36
C ARG A 25 -14.31 12.63 19.27
N GLN A 26 -14.41 12.20 20.53
CA GLN A 26 -15.32 12.79 21.51
C GLN A 26 -14.73 14.10 22.08
N VAL A 27 -15.53 15.17 22.08
CA VAL A 27 -15.18 16.40 22.81
C VAL A 27 -15.63 16.28 24.26
N ILE A 28 -14.71 16.49 25.20
CA ILE A 28 -15.04 16.73 26.61
C ILE A 28 -15.17 18.24 26.75
N ALA A 29 -16.38 18.71 27.06
CA ALA A 29 -16.71 20.12 27.20
C ALA A 29 -17.60 20.31 28.44
N THR A 30 -17.57 21.50 29.03
CA THR A 30 -18.40 21.83 30.21
C THR A 30 -19.89 21.84 29.85
N ALA A 31 -20.21 22.24 28.61
CA ALA A 31 -21.55 22.14 28.04
C ALA A 31 -21.44 22.11 26.51
N GLY A 32 -22.52 21.76 25.82
CA GLY A 32 -22.58 21.73 24.36
C GLY A 32 -23.86 21.10 23.84
N SER A 33 -24.07 21.22 22.54
CA SER A 33 -25.18 20.58 21.83
C SER A 33 -24.82 20.39 20.36
N SER A 34 -25.44 19.43 19.69
CA SER A 34 -25.38 19.28 18.25
C SER A 34 -26.77 19.44 17.65
N PHE A 35 -26.84 20.13 16.51
CA PHE A 35 -28.04 20.36 15.76
C PHE A 35 -27.78 20.04 14.29
N THR A 36 -28.67 19.26 13.67
CA THR A 36 -28.50 18.83 12.28
C THR A 36 -29.68 19.32 11.44
N VAL A 37 -29.39 19.97 10.32
CA VAL A 37 -30.36 20.36 9.28
C VAL A 37 -29.86 19.86 7.92
N GLY A 38 -30.54 18.86 7.37
CA GLY A 38 -30.09 18.21 6.12
C GLY A 38 -28.70 17.58 6.31
N SER A 39 -27.75 17.93 5.44
CA SER A 39 -26.36 17.48 5.51
C SER A 39 -25.46 18.36 6.40
N LEU A 40 -26.01 19.40 7.04
CA LEU A 40 -25.25 20.31 7.89
C LEU A 40 -25.45 19.94 9.36
N THR A 41 -24.36 19.60 10.05
CA THR A 41 -24.34 19.46 11.51
C THR A 41 -23.58 20.63 12.11
N VAL A 42 -24.25 21.37 12.99
CA VAL A 42 -23.65 22.41 13.82
C VAL A 42 -23.51 21.84 15.21
N SER A 43 -22.28 21.60 15.63
CA SER A 43 -21.97 21.28 17.01
C SER A 43 -21.50 22.55 17.72
N THR A 44 -21.86 22.70 18.98
CA THR A 44 -21.42 23.79 19.86
C THR A 44 -20.84 23.18 21.12
N THR A 45 -19.71 23.71 21.58
CA THR A 45 -19.09 23.30 22.84
C THR A 45 -18.69 24.55 23.61
N LEU A 46 -19.06 24.61 24.88
CA LEU A 46 -18.54 25.57 25.84
C LEU A 46 -17.22 25.02 26.39
N GLY A 47 -16.13 25.70 26.02
CA GLY A 47 -14.80 25.30 26.42
C GLY A 47 -14.54 25.47 27.91
N GLU A 48 -13.46 24.83 28.35
CA GLU A 48 -12.99 24.86 29.73
C GLU A 48 -12.04 26.06 29.90
N PRO A 49 -12.07 26.80 31.03
CA PRO A 49 -11.19 27.96 31.25
C PRO A 49 -9.70 27.59 31.32
N PHE A 50 -9.39 26.31 31.51
CA PHE A 50 -8.04 25.74 31.41
C PHE A 50 -8.08 24.60 30.39
N THR A 51 -7.32 24.73 29.31
CA THR A 51 -7.21 23.67 28.30
C THR A 51 -5.84 23.02 28.37
N ALA A 52 -5.83 21.70 28.54
CA ALA A 52 -4.63 20.91 28.39
C ALA A 52 -4.63 20.28 27.00
N THR A 53 -3.50 20.41 26.30
CA THR A 53 -3.22 19.59 25.12
C THR A 53 -2.49 18.34 25.59
N LEU A 54 -3.19 17.21 25.57
CA LEU A 54 -2.60 15.90 25.77
C LEU A 54 -2.14 15.41 24.39
N SER A 55 -0.87 15.02 24.28
CA SER A 55 -0.33 14.45 23.04
C SER A 55 0.30 13.09 23.34
N ASN A 56 -0.05 12.08 22.54
CA ASN A 56 0.62 10.79 22.53
C ASN A 56 0.75 10.31 21.07
N GLY A 57 1.96 10.42 20.49
CA GLY A 57 2.20 10.15 19.08
C GLY A 57 1.31 11.03 18.17
N ASN A 58 0.56 10.40 17.28
CA ASN A 58 -0.36 11.08 16.35
C ASN A 58 -1.69 11.51 17.00
N HIS A 59 -1.91 11.25 18.28
CA HIS A 59 -3.15 11.60 18.97
C HIS A 59 -2.97 12.88 19.79
N ILE A 60 -3.57 13.98 19.31
CA ILE A 60 -3.66 15.24 20.03
C ILE A 60 -5.08 15.39 20.58
N LEU A 61 -5.21 15.60 21.88
CA LEU A 61 -6.46 15.88 22.60
C LEU A 61 -6.34 17.25 23.26
N THR A 62 -6.94 18.27 22.65
CA THR A 62 -7.12 19.58 23.27
C THR A 62 -8.48 19.58 23.97
N GLN A 63 -8.47 19.63 25.30
CA GLN A 63 -9.70 19.72 26.08
C GLN A 63 -10.44 21.03 25.76
N GLY A 64 -11.78 21.00 25.80
CA GLY A 64 -12.62 22.20 25.69
C GLY A 64 -12.89 22.76 24.27
N PHE A 65 -12.38 22.17 23.18
CA PHE A 65 -12.70 22.64 21.82
C PHE A 65 -13.01 21.48 20.87
N GLN A 66 -13.98 21.70 19.98
CA GLN A 66 -14.08 20.90 18.77
C GLN A 66 -12.79 21.04 17.98
N GLN A 67 -12.12 19.93 17.73
CA GLN A 67 -11.11 19.93 16.69
C GLN A 67 -11.82 19.58 15.39
N GLY A 68 -11.60 20.39 14.37
CA GLY A 68 -12.06 20.05 13.03
C GLY A 68 -11.47 18.70 12.67
N GLU A 69 -12.32 17.77 12.23
CA GLU A 69 -11.81 16.60 11.54
C GLU A 69 -11.17 17.11 10.25
N PRO A 70 -9.88 16.84 10.00
CA PRO A 70 -9.34 17.13 8.69
C PRO A 70 -10.23 16.39 7.70
N VAL A 71 -10.84 17.12 6.76
CA VAL A 71 -11.56 16.49 5.65
C VAL A 71 -10.61 15.46 5.07
N ARG A 72 -11.05 14.20 5.03
CA ARG A 72 -10.25 13.13 4.45
C ARG A 72 -10.78 12.84 3.07
N VAL A 73 -9.90 12.80 2.09
CA VAL A 73 -10.23 12.27 0.77
C VAL A 73 -10.01 10.77 0.74
N LYS A 74 -10.85 10.05 -0.02
CA LYS A 74 -10.80 8.59 -0.12
C LYS A 74 -10.64 8.13 -1.56
N LEU A 75 -9.92 7.04 -1.77
CA LEU A 75 -9.76 6.40 -3.07
C LEU A 75 -9.93 4.89 -2.97
N ASN A 76 -10.61 4.32 -3.96
CA ASN A 76 -10.58 2.89 -4.28
C ASN A 76 -9.62 2.74 -5.46
N ILE A 77 -8.39 2.36 -5.19
CA ILE A 77 -7.36 2.22 -6.21
C ILE A 77 -7.26 0.74 -6.58
N ARG A 78 -7.12 0.45 -7.87
CA ARG A 78 -6.72 -0.86 -8.34
C ARG A 78 -5.41 -0.78 -9.10
N ALA A 79 -4.41 -1.54 -8.66
CA ALA A 79 -3.08 -1.59 -9.24
C ALA A 79 -2.51 -3.02 -9.13
N LEU A 80 -1.83 -3.47 -10.18
CA LEU A 80 -1.21 -4.79 -10.24
C LEU A 80 0.30 -4.65 -10.42
N LEU A 81 1.05 -5.54 -9.80
CA LEU A 81 2.51 -5.59 -9.80
C LEU A 81 2.97 -6.67 -10.76
N GLN A 82 3.76 -6.32 -11.79
CA GLN A 82 4.18 -7.27 -12.83
C GLN A 82 4.93 -8.49 -12.27
N GLY A 83 5.70 -8.30 -11.20
CA GLY A 83 6.49 -9.35 -10.57
C GLY A 83 5.64 -10.57 -10.17
N PRO A 84 4.73 -10.40 -9.19
CA PRO A 84 3.87 -11.47 -8.71
C PRO A 84 2.66 -11.76 -9.62
N PHE A 85 2.35 -10.91 -10.61
CA PHE A 85 1.16 -11.11 -11.45
C PHE A 85 1.20 -12.39 -12.29
N ASN A 86 0.15 -13.21 -12.16
CA ASN A 86 -0.04 -14.46 -12.89
C ASN A 86 -1.21 -14.32 -13.88
N SER A 87 -0.87 -14.15 -15.15
CA SER A 87 -1.85 -13.97 -16.24
C SER A 87 -2.80 -15.16 -16.47
N GLY A 88 -2.44 -16.36 -16.00
CA GLY A 88 -3.32 -17.53 -16.08
C GLY A 88 -4.48 -17.49 -15.08
N THR A 89 -4.28 -16.82 -13.93
CA THR A 89 -5.31 -16.66 -12.90
C THR A 89 -5.92 -15.26 -12.85
N GLY A 90 -5.22 -14.27 -13.41
CA GLY A 90 -5.58 -12.86 -13.28
C GLY A 90 -5.31 -12.28 -11.89
N LEU A 91 -4.58 -13.01 -11.03
CA LEU A 91 -4.23 -12.61 -9.66
C LEU A 91 -2.71 -12.50 -9.51
N MET A 92 -2.27 -11.76 -8.49
CA MET A 92 -0.89 -11.74 -8.03
C MET A 92 -0.63 -12.88 -7.05
N ASP A 93 0.57 -13.44 -7.06
CA ASP A 93 1.02 -14.40 -6.05
C ASP A 93 1.32 -13.69 -4.72
N ASP A 94 0.92 -14.29 -3.59
CA ASP A 94 1.08 -13.75 -2.22
C ASP A 94 2.18 -14.48 -1.43
N GLY A 95 3.30 -14.77 -2.10
CA GLY A 95 4.43 -15.52 -1.53
C GLY A 95 4.99 -14.90 -0.25
N LEU A 96 5.16 -13.58 -0.21
CA LEU A 96 5.58 -12.87 0.99
C LEU A 96 4.65 -13.12 2.18
N ARG A 97 3.33 -13.04 1.98
CA ARG A 97 2.33 -13.25 3.04
C ARG A 97 2.31 -14.70 3.50
N THR A 98 2.29 -15.65 2.57
CA THR A 98 2.29 -17.09 2.91
C THR A 98 3.54 -17.52 3.67
N ASN A 99 4.68 -16.86 3.43
CA ASN A 99 5.93 -17.06 4.16
C ASN A 99 6.05 -16.22 5.44
N GLY A 100 5.05 -15.38 5.77
CA GLY A 100 5.07 -14.53 6.96
C GLY A 100 6.13 -13.41 6.91
N LEU A 101 6.46 -12.93 5.72
CA LEU A 101 7.54 -11.97 5.46
C LEU A 101 7.06 -10.52 5.32
N VAL A 102 5.76 -10.28 5.11
CA VAL A 102 5.21 -8.91 5.02
C VAL A 102 5.40 -8.21 6.38
N PRO A 103 6.10 -7.06 6.44
CA PRO A 103 6.37 -6.38 7.69
C PRO A 103 5.09 -5.78 8.27
N LEU A 104 5.01 -5.69 9.59
CA LEU A 104 3.86 -5.08 10.28
C LEU A 104 3.90 -3.55 10.28
N GLY A 105 5.05 -2.95 9.95
CA GLY A 105 5.19 -1.52 9.69
C GLY A 105 5.55 -1.27 8.24
N GLU A 106 5.14 -0.12 7.72
CA GLU A 106 5.46 0.26 6.35
C GLU A 106 6.99 0.34 6.14
N PRO A 107 7.51 -0.15 4.99
CA PRO A 107 8.95 -0.21 4.73
C PRO A 107 9.51 1.09 4.15
N TYR A 108 8.66 1.99 3.64
CA TYR A 108 9.06 3.10 2.78
C TYR A 108 9.84 4.18 3.52
N THR A 109 9.52 4.44 4.79
CA THR A 109 10.32 5.35 5.62
C THR A 109 11.76 4.84 5.79
N ALA A 110 11.94 3.55 6.02
CA ALA A 110 13.27 2.93 6.13
C ALA A 110 14.01 2.90 4.78
N LEU A 111 13.27 2.80 3.67
CA LEU A 111 13.78 2.87 2.30
C LEU A 111 14.09 4.30 1.84
N GLY A 112 13.82 5.32 2.67
CA GLY A 112 14.16 6.72 2.38
C GLY A 112 13.13 7.47 1.53
N PHE A 113 11.92 6.94 1.36
CA PHE A 113 10.84 7.67 0.70
C PHE A 113 10.41 8.85 1.57
N VAL A 114 10.22 10.01 0.94
CA VAL A 114 9.79 11.23 1.62
C VAL A 114 8.34 11.10 2.05
N GLN A 115 8.04 11.29 3.34
CA GLN A 115 6.67 11.26 3.85
C GLN A 115 6.10 12.68 3.98
N VAL A 116 4.85 12.90 3.55
CA VAL A 116 4.11 14.16 3.71
C VAL A 116 2.74 13.86 4.29
N GLY A 117 2.54 14.09 5.58
CA GLY A 117 1.25 13.85 6.25
C GLY A 117 0.85 12.37 6.42
N GLY A 118 1.65 11.43 5.93
CA GLY A 118 1.60 9.99 6.23
C GLY A 118 2.90 9.50 6.88
N GLY A 119 3.18 8.21 6.76
CA GLY A 119 4.35 7.56 7.36
C GLY A 119 4.05 6.89 8.69
N ASP A 120 4.90 5.94 9.10
CA ASP A 120 4.76 5.12 10.31
C ASP A 120 3.46 4.29 10.35
N GLU A 121 2.84 4.04 9.19
CA GLU A 121 1.69 3.15 9.11
C GLU A 121 2.04 1.74 9.59
N THR A 122 1.16 1.16 10.40
CA THR A 122 1.30 -0.21 10.92
C THR A 122 0.02 -0.98 10.74
N ILE A 123 0.14 -2.29 10.59
CA ILE A 123 -0.97 -3.23 10.44
C ILE A 123 -1.02 -4.17 11.64
N ASN A 124 -2.22 -4.66 11.95
CA ASN A 124 -2.37 -5.81 12.84
C ASN A 124 -2.03 -7.09 12.07
N ALA A 125 -1.32 -8.03 12.70
CA ALA A 125 -1.02 -9.33 12.10
C ALA A 125 -2.29 -10.09 11.63
N SER A 126 -3.46 -9.81 12.21
CA SER A 126 -4.74 -10.37 11.76
C SER A 126 -5.07 -10.04 10.30
N VAL A 127 -4.61 -8.90 9.78
CA VAL A 127 -4.82 -8.49 8.39
C VAL A 127 -4.18 -9.47 7.40
N LEU A 128 -3.06 -10.10 7.78
CA LEU A 128 -2.34 -11.05 6.94
C LEU A 128 -2.93 -12.48 6.98
N THR A 129 -3.99 -12.70 7.76
CA THR A 129 -4.69 -13.99 7.83
C THR A 129 -5.70 -14.20 6.70
N THR A 130 -6.12 -13.12 6.04
CA THR A 130 -7.00 -13.17 4.87
C THR A 130 -6.34 -13.94 3.72
N THR A 131 -7.13 -14.77 3.04
CA THR A 131 -6.71 -15.62 1.90
C THR A 131 -7.67 -15.44 0.73
N GLY A 132 -7.29 -15.92 -0.46
CA GLY A 132 -8.11 -15.77 -1.67
C GLY A 132 -7.78 -14.46 -2.38
N ASN A 133 -8.75 -13.86 -3.07
CA ASN A 133 -8.55 -12.63 -3.84
C ASN A 133 -8.07 -11.46 -2.97
N ASP A 134 -8.62 -11.35 -1.76
CA ASP A 134 -8.35 -10.24 -0.85
C ASP A 134 -7.08 -10.46 0.00
N ALA A 135 -6.30 -11.50 -0.30
CA ALA A 135 -5.06 -11.75 0.42
C ALA A 135 -4.03 -10.63 0.14
N ILE A 136 -3.36 -10.15 1.18
CA ILE A 136 -2.33 -9.12 1.03
C ILE A 136 -1.11 -9.70 0.28
N VAL A 137 -0.67 -9.00 -0.76
CA VAL A 137 0.57 -9.30 -1.49
C VAL A 137 1.72 -8.54 -0.85
N ASP A 138 1.59 -7.21 -0.73
CA ASP A 138 2.61 -6.35 -0.12
C ASP A 138 2.08 -4.97 0.30
N TRP A 139 2.96 -4.15 0.88
CA TRP A 139 2.80 -2.71 1.00
C TRP A 139 2.91 -1.99 -0.35
N ILE A 140 2.19 -0.87 -0.47
CA ILE A 140 2.25 0.03 -1.61
C ILE A 140 2.28 1.48 -1.13
N TYR A 141 3.01 2.35 -1.83
CA TYR A 141 3.18 3.75 -1.44
C TYR A 141 2.45 4.66 -2.41
N VAL A 142 1.51 5.45 -1.89
CA VAL A 142 0.60 6.26 -2.68
C VAL A 142 0.82 7.73 -2.35
N GLN A 143 0.87 8.60 -3.36
CA GLN A 143 0.95 10.06 -3.15
C GLN A 143 -0.16 10.81 -3.87
N LEU A 144 -0.52 11.95 -3.28
CA LEU A 144 -1.32 12.99 -3.91
C LEU A 144 -0.41 14.18 -4.23
N ARG A 145 -0.47 14.66 -5.47
CA ARG A 145 0.30 15.81 -5.94
C ARG A 145 -0.60 16.94 -6.40
N ASP A 146 -0.08 18.16 -6.37
CA ASP A 146 -0.84 19.38 -6.72
C ASP A 146 -1.36 19.33 -8.16
N LYS A 147 -2.62 19.74 -8.37
CA LYS A 147 -3.25 19.74 -9.70
C LYS A 147 -2.58 20.67 -10.72
N ASN A 148 -1.88 21.71 -10.25
CA ASN A 148 -1.21 22.69 -11.09
C ASN A 148 0.30 22.43 -11.20
N ASP A 149 0.88 21.67 -10.26
CA ASP A 149 2.28 21.29 -10.25
C ASP A 149 2.44 19.81 -9.84
N ASN A 150 2.66 18.95 -10.84
CA ASN A 150 2.81 17.51 -10.64
C ASN A 150 4.16 17.10 -10.01
N THR A 151 5.06 18.04 -9.72
CA THR A 151 6.29 17.78 -8.94
C THR A 151 6.06 17.95 -7.43
N LEU A 152 5.02 18.70 -7.04
CA LEU A 152 4.73 19.01 -5.64
C LEU A 152 3.87 17.93 -4.98
N VAL A 153 4.49 17.14 -4.11
CA VAL A 153 3.80 16.15 -3.27
C VAL A 153 3.10 16.86 -2.10
N LEU A 154 1.79 16.66 -1.98
CA LEU A 154 0.95 17.28 -0.95
C LEU A 154 0.58 16.32 0.17
N ALA A 155 0.45 15.03 -0.11
CA ALA A 155 0.18 14.00 0.88
C ALA A 155 0.70 12.63 0.45
N THR A 156 1.09 11.80 1.41
CA THR A 156 1.56 10.42 1.21
C THR A 156 0.77 9.47 2.11
N ARG A 157 0.66 8.22 1.69
CA ARG A 157 0.05 7.14 2.49
C ARG A 157 0.61 5.79 2.08
N CYS A 158 1.08 5.03 3.05
CA CYS A 158 1.39 3.61 2.84
C CYS A 158 0.11 2.80 3.01
N ALA A 159 -0.16 1.94 2.04
CA ALA A 159 -1.35 1.11 1.95
C ALA A 159 -0.95 -0.33 1.64
N LEU A 160 -1.92 -1.23 1.50
CA LEU A 160 -1.68 -2.63 1.18
C LEU A 160 -2.31 -2.96 -0.17
N VAL A 161 -1.62 -3.76 -0.98
CA VAL A 161 -2.15 -4.28 -2.24
C VAL A 161 -2.56 -5.75 -2.10
N GLN A 162 -3.76 -6.07 -2.58
CA GLN A 162 -4.36 -7.41 -2.53
C GLN A 162 -4.12 -8.19 -3.83
N ARG A 163 -4.33 -9.51 -3.82
CA ARG A 163 -4.01 -10.37 -4.98
C ARG A 163 -4.80 -10.01 -6.24
N ASP A 164 -6.01 -9.51 -6.13
CA ASP A 164 -6.82 -9.08 -7.28
C ASP A 164 -6.53 -7.62 -7.72
N GLY A 165 -5.61 -6.95 -7.03
CA GLY A 165 -5.12 -5.62 -7.33
C GLY A 165 -5.79 -4.50 -6.54
N ASP A 166 -6.79 -4.80 -5.71
CA ASP A 166 -7.39 -3.78 -4.85
C ASP A 166 -6.34 -3.25 -3.86
N VAL A 167 -6.26 -1.92 -3.74
CA VAL A 167 -5.40 -1.26 -2.77
C VAL A 167 -6.27 -0.76 -1.61
N VAL A 168 -5.96 -1.27 -0.43
CA VAL A 168 -6.73 -1.06 0.80
C VAL A 168 -5.88 -0.39 1.87
N ASP A 169 -6.54 0.27 2.80
CA ASP A 169 -5.90 0.88 3.95
C ASP A 169 -5.37 -0.18 4.94
N VAL A 170 -4.73 0.25 6.04
CA VAL A 170 -4.03 -0.60 7.03
C VAL A 170 -4.93 -1.61 7.75
N ASP A 171 -6.25 -1.49 7.63
CA ASP A 171 -7.21 -2.48 8.14
C ASP A 171 -7.42 -3.66 7.18
N GLY A 172 -6.88 -3.60 5.97
CA GLY A 172 -7.00 -4.63 4.95
C GLY A 172 -8.32 -4.63 4.19
N THR A 173 -9.16 -3.59 4.32
CA THR A 173 -10.48 -3.57 3.66
C THR A 173 -10.96 -2.17 3.27
N SER A 174 -10.65 -1.14 4.06
CA SER A 174 -11.14 0.21 3.81
C SER A 174 -10.47 0.84 2.57
N PRO A 175 -11.18 1.76 1.88
CA PRO A 175 -10.56 2.64 0.89
C PRO A 175 -9.39 3.43 1.49
N VAL A 176 -8.36 3.68 0.68
CA VAL A 176 -7.19 4.48 1.08
C VAL A 176 -7.62 5.90 1.43
N SER A 177 -7.30 6.36 2.64
CA SER A 177 -7.75 7.66 3.16
C SER A 177 -6.62 8.64 3.47
N PHE A 178 -6.58 9.78 2.78
CA PHE A 178 -5.60 10.85 3.02
C PHE A 178 -6.17 11.95 3.90
N ALA A 179 -5.34 12.53 4.78
CA ALA A 179 -5.66 13.76 5.49
C ALA A 179 -5.42 14.99 4.59
N ALA A 180 -6.21 15.11 3.52
CA ALA A 180 -6.13 16.18 2.53
C ALA A 180 -7.54 16.68 2.18
N SER A 181 -7.65 17.98 1.86
CA SER A 181 -8.90 18.61 1.46
C SER A 181 -9.47 18.02 0.17
N ALA A 182 -10.78 18.17 -0.05
CA ALA A 182 -11.39 17.82 -1.33
C ALA A 182 -10.90 18.79 -2.43
N ASP A 183 -10.22 18.26 -3.44
CA ASP A 183 -9.73 18.97 -4.62
C ASP A 183 -9.38 17.93 -5.71
N ASN A 184 -8.84 18.38 -6.83
CA ASN A 184 -8.22 17.52 -7.81
C ASN A 184 -6.74 17.29 -7.46
N TYR A 185 -6.27 16.06 -7.70
CA TYR A 185 -4.89 15.67 -7.43
C TYR A 185 -4.36 14.77 -8.53
N TYR A 186 -3.09 14.89 -8.89
CA TYR A 186 -2.42 13.77 -9.56
C TYR A 186 -2.23 12.66 -8.52
N LEU A 187 -2.60 11.44 -8.88
CA LEU A 187 -2.40 10.26 -8.06
C LEU A 187 -1.14 9.54 -8.55
N THR A 188 -0.23 9.22 -7.64
CA THR A 188 0.91 8.35 -7.91
C THR A 188 0.85 7.09 -7.06
N VAL A 189 1.29 5.98 -7.65
CA VAL A 189 1.39 4.68 -6.99
C VAL A 189 2.78 4.11 -7.23
N PHE A 190 3.48 3.76 -6.15
CA PHE A 190 4.83 3.21 -6.14
C PHE A 190 4.88 1.89 -5.39
N HIS A 191 5.85 1.07 -5.76
CA HIS A 191 6.24 -0.11 -5.01
C HIS A 191 7.74 -0.07 -4.71
N ARG A 192 8.21 -0.84 -3.72
CA ARG A 192 9.62 -0.84 -3.31
C ARG A 192 10.63 -1.29 -4.38
N ASN A 193 10.15 -1.95 -5.44
CA ASN A 193 10.99 -2.51 -6.50
C ASN A 193 10.29 -2.56 -7.88
N HIS A 194 9.30 -1.69 -8.07
CA HIS A 194 8.62 -1.49 -9.36
C HIS A 194 8.63 -0.01 -9.69
N LEU A 195 8.69 0.31 -10.99
CA LEU A 195 8.52 1.68 -11.45
C LEU A 195 7.11 2.16 -11.13
N GLY A 196 7.03 3.33 -10.52
CA GLY A 196 5.77 3.97 -10.19
C GLY A 196 5.01 4.47 -11.41
N VAL A 197 3.75 4.78 -11.17
CA VAL A 197 2.82 5.30 -12.19
C VAL A 197 2.09 6.52 -11.64
N MET A 198 1.92 7.54 -12.48
CA MET A 198 1.08 8.71 -12.20
C MET A 198 -0.10 8.77 -13.17
N THR A 199 -1.24 9.26 -12.72
CA THR A 199 -2.35 9.61 -13.62
C THR A 199 -1.93 10.72 -14.60
N LEU A 200 -2.39 10.65 -15.84
CA LEU A 200 -2.09 11.68 -16.85
C LEU A 200 -2.74 13.03 -16.50
N ALA A 201 -3.90 12.99 -15.87
CA ALA A 201 -4.67 14.17 -15.46
C ALA A 201 -5.00 14.10 -13.96
N PRO A 202 -5.25 15.25 -13.31
CA PRO A 202 -5.75 15.28 -11.95
C PRO A 202 -7.11 14.61 -11.81
N VAL A 203 -7.31 13.90 -10.71
CA VAL A 203 -8.55 13.21 -10.34
C VAL A 203 -9.23 13.98 -9.22
N ALA A 204 -10.54 14.21 -9.35
CA ALA A 204 -11.35 14.86 -8.31
C ALA A 204 -11.55 13.92 -7.12
N LEU A 205 -11.08 14.33 -5.94
CA LEU A 205 -11.22 13.56 -4.71
C LEU A 205 -12.08 14.27 -3.68
N SER A 206 -12.81 13.48 -2.88
CA SER A 206 -13.68 13.96 -1.81
C SER A 206 -13.76 12.93 -0.68
N SER A 207 -14.59 13.16 0.32
CA SER A 207 -14.89 12.17 1.36
C SER A 207 -15.59 10.91 0.84
N THR A 208 -16.15 10.97 -0.38
CA THR A 208 -16.62 9.78 -1.11
C THR A 208 -15.47 9.19 -1.91
N ALA A 209 -15.29 7.86 -1.79
CA ALA A 209 -14.20 7.17 -2.45
C ALA A 209 -14.32 7.26 -3.98
N ALA A 210 -13.30 7.83 -4.62
CA ALA A 210 -13.17 7.84 -6.08
C ALA A 210 -12.57 6.50 -6.55
N ALA A 211 -13.18 5.86 -7.56
CA ALA A 211 -12.67 4.63 -8.13
C ALA A 211 -11.62 4.92 -9.21
N ILE A 212 -10.40 4.42 -9.02
CA ILE A 212 -9.25 4.61 -9.91
C ILE A 212 -8.66 3.25 -10.25
N ASP A 213 -9.01 2.73 -11.41
CA ASP A 213 -8.52 1.44 -11.89
C ASP A 213 -7.37 1.66 -12.90
N LEU A 214 -6.15 1.38 -12.46
CA LEU A 214 -4.94 1.47 -13.28
C LEU A 214 -4.67 0.17 -14.05
N THR A 215 -5.53 -0.84 -13.95
CA THR A 215 -5.29 -2.20 -14.48
C THR A 215 -5.89 -2.44 -15.87
N ASN A 216 -6.81 -1.58 -16.32
CA ASN A 216 -7.58 -1.80 -17.55
C ASN A 216 -7.30 -0.75 -18.65
N GLY A 217 -6.45 0.24 -18.37
CA GLY A 217 -6.10 1.32 -19.30
C GLY A 217 -7.16 2.42 -19.48
N SER A 218 -8.28 2.37 -18.76
CA SER A 218 -9.32 3.41 -18.79
C SER A 218 -8.88 4.73 -18.15
N VAL A 219 -7.96 4.65 -17.18
CA VAL A 219 -7.28 5.81 -16.58
C VAL A 219 -5.94 5.97 -17.29
N PRO A 220 -5.75 7.01 -18.13
CA PRO A 220 -4.49 7.22 -18.82
C PRO A 220 -3.37 7.54 -17.82
N ALA A 221 -2.20 6.94 -18.00
CA ALA A 221 -1.01 7.23 -17.22
C ALA A 221 -0.17 8.34 -17.87
N TYR A 222 0.55 9.10 -17.05
CA TYR A 222 1.50 10.12 -17.49
C TYR A 222 2.67 9.48 -18.24
N GLY A 223 3.17 10.14 -19.28
CA GLY A 223 4.34 9.69 -20.06
C GLY A 223 4.02 8.61 -21.10
N THR A 224 5.06 7.88 -21.53
CA THR A 224 4.99 6.87 -22.60
C THR A 224 5.36 5.50 -22.05
N GLU A 225 4.53 4.48 -22.33
CA GLU A 225 4.75 3.12 -21.81
C GLU A 225 4.95 3.07 -20.28
N ALA A 226 4.21 3.90 -19.55
CA ALA A 226 4.28 4.02 -18.08
C ALA A 226 3.95 2.73 -17.31
N GLN A 227 3.30 1.78 -17.97
CA GLN A 227 2.86 0.52 -17.38
C GLN A 227 3.13 -0.63 -18.36
N ALA A 228 3.37 -1.83 -17.82
CA ALA A 228 3.48 -3.04 -18.62
C ALA A 228 2.08 -3.48 -19.10
N ASP A 229 2.00 -3.95 -20.34
CA ASP A 229 0.78 -4.54 -20.90
C ASP A 229 0.94 -6.06 -20.98
N ILE A 230 0.17 -6.79 -20.18
CA ILE A 230 0.15 -8.25 -20.16
C ILE A 230 -1.21 -8.70 -20.65
N GLY A 231 -1.37 -8.77 -21.97
CA GLY A 231 -2.60 -9.26 -22.62
C GLY A 231 -3.83 -8.38 -22.35
N GLY A 232 -3.66 -7.06 -22.27
CA GLY A 232 -4.72 -6.10 -21.99
C GLY A 232 -4.82 -5.71 -20.50
N THR A 233 -4.11 -6.42 -19.62
CA THR A 233 -3.99 -6.04 -18.20
C THR A 233 -2.76 -5.17 -18.01
N ARG A 234 -2.95 -3.98 -17.44
CA ARG A 234 -1.89 -3.04 -17.10
C ARG A 234 -1.33 -3.34 -15.71
N THR A 235 -0.01 -3.41 -15.60
CA THR A 235 0.71 -3.60 -14.33
C THR A 235 1.84 -2.59 -14.19
N LEU A 236 2.29 -2.31 -12.97
CA LEU A 236 3.52 -1.57 -12.73
C LEU A 236 4.71 -2.41 -13.22
N TRP A 237 5.69 -1.78 -13.87
CA TRP A 237 6.89 -2.47 -14.36
C TRP A 237 7.74 -2.93 -13.19
N CYS A 238 8.12 -4.21 -13.14
CA CYS A 238 8.97 -4.71 -12.06
C CYS A 238 10.46 -4.47 -12.34
N GLY A 239 11.30 -4.65 -11.32
CA GLY A 239 12.74 -4.83 -11.49
C GLY A 239 13.59 -3.59 -11.26
N ASP A 240 13.04 -2.51 -10.70
CA ASP A 240 13.84 -1.39 -10.19
C ASP A 240 14.35 -1.76 -8.79
N VAL A 241 15.42 -2.55 -8.75
CA VAL A 241 15.99 -3.07 -7.50
C VAL A 241 16.84 -2.01 -6.80
N THR A 242 17.23 -0.95 -7.51
CA THR A 242 18.04 0.14 -6.96
C THR A 242 17.23 1.35 -6.51
N ASN A 243 15.94 1.41 -6.85
CA ASN A 243 15.06 2.55 -6.60
C ASN A 243 15.59 3.86 -7.23
N ASP A 244 16.19 3.75 -8.41
CA ASP A 244 16.72 4.88 -9.17
C ASP A 244 15.76 5.35 -10.29
N GLY A 245 14.58 4.74 -10.40
CA GLY A 245 13.58 5.02 -11.43
C GLY A 245 13.96 4.46 -12.80
N LEU A 246 14.98 3.60 -12.90
CA LEU A 246 15.52 3.08 -14.15
C LEU A 246 15.77 1.58 -14.09
N VAL A 247 14.94 0.79 -14.76
CA VAL A 247 15.24 -0.65 -14.91
C VAL A 247 16.28 -0.86 -16.01
N LYS A 248 17.45 -1.39 -15.63
CA LYS A 248 18.57 -1.70 -16.51
C LYS A 248 19.07 -3.12 -16.26
N TYR A 249 19.30 -3.87 -17.34
CA TYR A 249 19.90 -5.21 -17.23
C TYR A 249 21.43 -5.21 -17.37
N ALA A 250 21.99 -4.29 -18.16
CA ALA A 250 23.42 -4.17 -18.39
C ALA A 250 23.89 -2.71 -18.31
N GLY A 251 25.21 -2.52 -18.19
CA GLY A 251 25.82 -1.21 -17.99
C GLY A 251 26.10 -0.91 -16.51
N ALA A 252 26.63 0.28 -16.24
CA ALA A 252 26.83 0.74 -14.87
C ALA A 252 25.48 0.98 -14.17
N ASN A 253 25.42 0.69 -12.87
CA ASN A 253 24.20 0.81 -12.05
C ASN A 253 23.02 0.06 -12.68
N ASN A 254 23.24 -1.22 -13.00
CA ASN A 254 22.19 -2.12 -13.44
C ASN A 254 21.53 -2.82 -12.24
N ASP A 255 20.28 -3.25 -12.40
CA ASP A 255 19.49 -3.92 -11.35
C ASP A 255 19.84 -5.40 -11.19
N ARG A 256 20.51 -5.98 -12.19
CA ARG A 256 20.97 -7.38 -12.15
C ARG A 256 22.03 -7.61 -11.08
N ASP A 257 23.01 -6.71 -10.98
CA ASP A 257 24.18 -6.90 -10.10
C ASP A 257 23.79 -6.90 -8.61
N PRO A 258 22.88 -6.03 -8.13
CA PRO A 258 22.28 -6.16 -6.80
C PRO A 258 21.63 -7.52 -6.53
N VAL A 259 20.92 -8.12 -7.51
CA VAL A 259 20.35 -9.47 -7.36
C VAL A 259 21.45 -10.51 -7.16
N LEU A 260 22.57 -10.41 -7.89
CA LEU A 260 23.71 -11.31 -7.71
C LEU A 260 24.38 -11.12 -6.34
N ALA A 261 24.53 -9.87 -5.90
CA ALA A 261 25.12 -9.53 -4.61
C ALA A 261 24.27 -10.08 -3.45
N GLU A 262 22.95 -9.98 -3.55
CA GLU A 262 22.00 -10.46 -2.54
C GLU A 262 22.09 -11.97 -2.31
N VAL A 263 22.31 -12.77 -3.37
CA VAL A 263 22.53 -14.23 -3.23
C VAL A 263 23.96 -14.59 -2.81
N GLY A 264 24.80 -13.62 -2.48
CA GLY A 264 26.17 -13.81 -2.00
C GLY A 264 27.28 -13.71 -3.05
N GLY A 265 26.95 -13.27 -4.27
CA GLY A 265 27.90 -12.83 -5.31
C GLY A 265 28.65 -13.94 -6.07
N ASN A 266 29.17 -14.94 -5.35
CA ASN A 266 30.11 -15.93 -5.90
C ASN A 266 29.46 -17.25 -6.32
N VAL A 267 28.26 -17.55 -5.81
CA VAL A 267 27.53 -18.78 -6.11
C VAL A 267 26.17 -18.38 -6.69
N PRO A 268 26.06 -18.21 -8.02
CA PRO A 268 24.84 -17.72 -8.67
C PRO A 268 23.59 -18.61 -8.50
N THR A 269 23.78 -19.82 -7.94
CA THR A 269 22.70 -20.78 -7.63
C THR A 269 22.25 -20.72 -6.16
N ALA A 270 22.87 -19.87 -5.34
CA ALA A 270 22.40 -19.64 -3.98
C ALA A 270 21.05 -18.91 -4.00
N VAL A 271 20.33 -19.04 -2.89
CA VAL A 271 19.01 -18.44 -2.68
C VAL A 271 19.04 -17.68 -1.37
N SER A 272 18.66 -16.40 -1.40
CA SER A 272 18.44 -15.59 -0.20
C SER A 272 16.95 -15.56 0.10
N ASN A 273 16.56 -15.71 1.37
CA ASN A 273 15.15 -15.73 1.76
C ASN A 273 14.84 -14.51 2.64
N GLY A 274 13.71 -13.86 2.40
CA GLY A 274 13.25 -12.76 3.23
C GLY A 274 12.47 -11.70 2.48
N TYR A 275 12.13 -10.63 3.20
CA TYR A 275 11.57 -9.42 2.61
C TYR A 275 12.70 -8.57 2.03
N LEU A 276 13.07 -8.85 0.79
CA LEU A 276 14.26 -8.29 0.14
C LEU A 276 13.87 -7.41 -1.04
N ASN A 277 14.66 -6.36 -1.30
CA ASN A 277 14.38 -5.45 -2.42
C ASN A 277 14.58 -6.14 -3.77
N ALA A 278 15.57 -7.04 -3.84
CA ALA A 278 15.89 -7.84 -5.01
C ALA A 278 14.91 -8.99 -5.30
N ASP A 279 13.91 -9.22 -4.44
CA ASP A 279 12.83 -10.18 -4.69
C ASP A 279 11.79 -9.54 -5.61
N VAL A 280 12.03 -9.62 -6.91
CA VAL A 280 11.26 -8.97 -7.97
C VAL A 280 9.92 -9.67 -8.14
N ASN A 281 9.84 -10.98 -7.88
CA ASN A 281 8.64 -11.79 -8.06
C ASN A 281 7.76 -11.90 -6.80
N MET A 282 8.27 -11.46 -5.64
CA MET A 282 7.59 -11.46 -4.34
C MET A 282 7.24 -12.87 -3.81
N ASP A 283 8.08 -13.86 -4.13
CA ASP A 283 7.94 -15.23 -3.63
C ASP A 283 8.66 -15.45 -2.28
N GLY A 284 9.35 -14.43 -1.76
CA GLY A 284 10.15 -14.48 -0.55
C GLY A 284 11.55 -15.06 -0.75
N GLN A 285 11.97 -15.30 -1.99
CA GLN A 285 13.25 -15.91 -2.35
C GLN A 285 13.94 -15.17 -3.50
N VAL A 286 15.06 -14.53 -3.23
CA VAL A 286 15.90 -13.95 -4.28
C VAL A 286 16.73 -15.03 -4.93
N LYS A 287 16.60 -15.16 -6.25
CA LYS A 287 17.31 -16.12 -7.10
C LYS A 287 17.96 -15.40 -8.28
N TYR A 288 19.25 -15.70 -8.53
CA TYR A 288 19.95 -15.18 -9.70
C TYR A 288 19.94 -16.15 -10.90
N ALA A 289 19.89 -17.46 -10.65
CA ALA A 289 19.86 -18.51 -11.68
C ALA A 289 18.84 -19.60 -11.34
N GLY A 290 18.56 -20.48 -12.30
CA GLY A 290 17.53 -21.51 -12.19
C GLY A 290 16.16 -21.01 -12.68
N SER A 291 15.13 -21.83 -12.53
CA SER A 291 13.77 -21.45 -12.93
C SER A 291 13.22 -20.36 -12.01
N ASN A 292 12.39 -19.46 -12.57
CA ASN A 292 11.73 -18.36 -11.86
C ASN A 292 12.69 -17.42 -11.10
N ASN A 293 13.89 -17.20 -11.64
CA ASN A 293 14.85 -16.27 -11.06
C ASN A 293 14.46 -14.79 -11.30
N ASP A 294 14.86 -13.90 -10.40
CA ASP A 294 14.53 -12.47 -10.44
C ASP A 294 15.25 -11.73 -11.57
N ARG A 295 16.49 -12.15 -11.86
CA ARG A 295 17.31 -11.60 -12.95
C ARG A 295 16.57 -11.65 -14.29
N ASP A 296 15.96 -12.79 -14.63
CA ASP A 296 15.33 -12.97 -15.94
C ASP A 296 14.08 -12.10 -16.09
N ARG A 297 13.43 -11.72 -14.99
CA ARG A 297 12.33 -10.76 -15.02
C ARG A 297 12.83 -9.36 -15.38
N ILE A 298 13.94 -8.92 -14.81
CA ILE A 298 14.60 -7.66 -15.20
C ILE A 298 14.96 -7.68 -16.68
N LEU A 299 15.49 -8.81 -17.19
CA LEU A 299 15.80 -8.96 -18.62
C LEU A 299 14.56 -8.82 -19.50
N GLN A 300 13.44 -9.43 -19.10
CA GLN A 300 12.18 -9.34 -19.84
C GLN A 300 11.63 -7.91 -19.90
N VAL A 301 11.75 -7.14 -18.80
CA VAL A 301 11.29 -5.75 -18.72
C VAL A 301 12.02 -4.84 -19.72
N VAL A 302 13.32 -5.07 -19.92
CA VAL A 302 14.13 -4.34 -20.91
C VAL A 302 14.03 -4.93 -22.34
N GLY A 303 13.07 -5.81 -22.59
CA GLY A 303 12.80 -6.33 -23.94
C GLY A 303 13.46 -7.66 -24.28
N GLY A 304 14.05 -8.36 -23.31
CA GLY A 304 14.44 -9.77 -23.38
C GLY A 304 15.69 -10.06 -24.22
N SER A 305 15.67 -9.71 -25.51
CA SER A 305 16.76 -9.98 -26.46
C SER A 305 17.73 -8.80 -26.60
N VAL A 306 17.36 -7.62 -26.11
CA VAL A 306 18.19 -6.40 -26.17
C VAL A 306 18.53 -5.97 -24.75
N PRO A 307 19.61 -6.51 -24.14
CA PRO A 307 19.93 -6.28 -22.73
C PRO A 307 20.39 -4.84 -22.41
N THR A 308 20.48 -3.98 -23.42
CA THR A 308 20.96 -2.59 -23.29
C THR A 308 19.84 -1.56 -23.30
N ALA A 309 18.57 -1.97 -23.47
CA ALA A 309 17.46 -1.04 -23.31
C ALA A 309 17.29 -0.67 -21.84
N VAL A 310 16.72 0.51 -21.62
CA VAL A 310 16.43 1.04 -20.29
C VAL A 310 14.94 1.35 -20.22
N ARG A 311 14.28 0.87 -19.18
CA ARG A 311 12.93 1.31 -18.85
C ARG A 311 13.04 2.46 -17.85
N VAL A 312 12.32 3.54 -18.11
CA VAL A 312 12.38 4.76 -17.30
C VAL A 312 11.02 4.98 -16.65
N GLU A 313 11.00 5.26 -15.35
CA GLU A 313 9.81 5.68 -14.64
C GLU A 313 9.18 6.90 -15.33
N GLN A 314 7.86 6.87 -15.51
CA GLN A 314 7.15 7.92 -16.21
C GLN A 314 6.48 8.88 -15.23
N MET A 315 7.31 9.68 -14.55
CA MET A 315 6.89 10.73 -13.63
C MET A 315 7.89 11.90 -13.64
N PRO A 316 7.48 13.10 -13.17
CA PRO A 316 8.33 14.30 -13.10
C PRO A 316 9.44 14.22 -12.06
#